data_AF-A0AAD6T902-F1
#
_entry.id   AF-A0AAD6T902-F1
#
_cell.length_a   1.000
_cell.length_b   1.000
_cell.length_c   1.000
_cell.angle_alpha   90.00
_cell.angle_beta   90.00
_cell.angle_gamma   90.00
#
_symmetry.space_group_name_H-M   'P 1'
#
loop_
_entity.id
_entity.type
_entity.pdbx_description
1 polymer ?
#
loop_
_entity_poly.entity_id
_entity_poly.type
_entity_poly.pdbx_seq_one_letter_code
_entity_poly.pdbx_strand_id
1 'polypeptide(L)'
;IVSGSAALLMVSDLEFESGDLDIYSPPSQEETVLSLANHRLWFENKTTRMPRSYPNNAAIFTVHRLEKGAKSMNIIIVNGEDPAAAVFHFHSTVVMNHLMVFGLYCACPMLTLTDYGVANLPVVLQDIAARTSAADCFDKYRERGVTIVNDVTKLQGHSRHACCLDAECPHTLRSTVD
;
A
#
# COMPACT_ATOMS: atom_id res chain seq x y z
N ILE A 1 6.52 -5.01 -8.29
CA ILE A 1 5.96 -5.73 -7.12
C ILE A 1 4.44 -5.61 -7.11
N VAL A 2 3.73 -6.49 -6.41
CA VAL A 2 2.27 -6.37 -6.19
C VAL A 2 2.04 -5.93 -4.75
N SER A 3 1.17 -4.95 -4.50
CA SER A 3 0.92 -4.42 -3.16
C SER A 3 -0.57 -4.13 -2.92
N GLY A 4 -0.88 -3.35 -1.88
CA GLY A 4 -2.23 -2.94 -1.53
C GLY A 4 -3.10 -4.09 -1.01
N SER A 5 -4.38 -4.04 -1.36
CA SER A 5 -5.39 -4.99 -0.85
C SER A 5 -5.12 -6.45 -1.25
N ALA A 6 -4.62 -6.67 -2.47
CA ALA A 6 -4.26 -8.02 -2.93
C ALA A 6 -3.10 -8.62 -2.12
N ALA A 7 -2.08 -7.81 -1.77
CA ALA A 7 -0.98 -8.27 -0.93
C ALA A 7 -1.40 -8.51 0.52
N LEU A 8 -2.33 -7.70 1.06
CA LEU A 8 -2.90 -7.90 2.40
C LEU A 8 -3.60 -9.27 2.53
N LEU A 9 -4.39 -9.67 1.53
CA LEU A 9 -5.06 -10.98 1.53
C LEU A 9 -4.09 -12.17 1.46
N MET A 10 -2.84 -11.96 1.06
CA MET A 10 -1.82 -13.01 1.07
C MET A 10 -1.15 -13.20 2.43
N VAL A 11 -1.27 -12.22 3.34
CA VAL A 11 -0.69 -12.26 4.68
C VAL A 11 -1.73 -12.43 5.78
N SER A 12 -2.98 -12.00 5.59
CA SER A 12 -4.00 -11.97 6.64
C SER A 12 -5.09 -13.00 6.44
N ASP A 13 -5.81 -13.32 7.52
CA ASP A 13 -7.01 -14.19 7.51
C ASP A 13 -8.31 -13.40 7.21
N LEU A 14 -8.19 -12.15 6.77
CA LEU A 14 -9.34 -11.29 6.47
C LEU A 14 -10.16 -11.82 5.29
N GLU A 15 -11.48 -11.89 5.47
CA GLU A 15 -12.41 -12.35 4.45
C GLU A 15 -13.02 -11.18 3.66
N PHE A 16 -12.29 -10.66 2.68
CA PHE A 16 -12.83 -9.68 1.72
C PHE A 16 -12.30 -9.90 0.30
N GLU A 17 -12.99 -9.37 -0.70
CA GLU A 17 -12.50 -9.37 -2.09
C GLU A 17 -11.72 -8.09 -2.41
N SER A 18 -10.53 -8.23 -2.99
CA SER A 18 -9.79 -7.08 -3.52
C SER A 18 -10.50 -6.53 -4.75
N GLY A 19 -10.95 -5.27 -4.69
CA GLY A 19 -11.61 -4.59 -5.82
C GLY A 19 -10.68 -4.22 -6.97
N ASP A 20 -9.38 -4.14 -6.70
CA ASP A 20 -8.32 -3.80 -7.65
C ASP A 20 -7.04 -4.61 -7.41
N LEU A 21 -6.15 -4.59 -8.40
CA LEU A 21 -4.79 -5.11 -8.31
C LEU A 21 -3.80 -3.96 -8.50
N ASP A 22 -3.00 -3.67 -7.47
CA ASP A 22 -1.98 -2.63 -7.51
C ASP A 22 -0.60 -3.25 -7.82
N ILE A 23 -0.02 -2.84 -8.96
CA ILE A 23 1.32 -3.23 -9.41
C ILE A 23 2.22 -2.00 -9.36
N TYR A 24 3.30 -2.08 -8.59
CA TYR A 24 4.31 -1.02 -8.54
C TYR A 24 5.51 -1.39 -9.40
N SER A 25 5.98 -0.45 -10.22
CA SER A 25 7.06 -0.65 -11.17
C SER A 25 7.99 0.57 -11.22
N PRO A 26 9.31 0.37 -11.43
CA PRO A 26 10.19 1.48 -11.75
C PRO A 26 9.88 2.07 -13.15
N PRO A 27 10.26 3.33 -13.42
CA PRO A 27 10.09 3.96 -14.73
C PRO A 27 10.75 3.18 -15.87
N SER A 28 11.91 2.58 -15.60
CA SER A 28 12.66 1.76 -16.56
C SER A 28 11.88 0.55 -17.10
N GLN A 29 10.81 0.13 -16.42
CA GLN A 29 9.97 -1.02 -16.77
C GLN A 29 8.54 -0.65 -17.18
N GLU A 30 8.21 0.65 -17.24
CA GLU A 30 6.85 1.15 -17.51
C GLU A 30 6.26 0.58 -18.81
N GLU A 31 6.99 0.67 -19.92
CA GLU A 31 6.51 0.16 -21.22
C GLU A 31 6.31 -1.35 -21.19
N THR A 32 7.25 -2.08 -20.58
CA THR A 32 7.20 -3.55 -20.45
C THR A 32 5.95 -3.98 -19.68
N VAL A 33 5.69 -3.38 -18.53
CA VAL A 33 4.55 -3.76 -17.68
C VAL A 33 3.21 -3.38 -18.31
N LEU A 34 3.13 -2.22 -18.97
CA LEU A 34 1.93 -1.81 -19.72
C LEU A 34 1.66 -2.73 -20.91
N SER A 35 2.71 -3.09 -21.66
CA SER A 35 2.63 -4.01 -22.79
C SER A 35 2.14 -5.39 -22.35
N LEU A 36 2.66 -5.92 -21.24
CA LEU A 36 2.19 -7.17 -20.66
C LEU A 36 0.70 -7.09 -20.26
N ALA A 37 0.30 -6.03 -19.57
CA ALA A 37 -1.10 -5.88 -19.14
C ALA A 37 -2.07 -5.76 -20.33
N ASN A 38 -1.71 -4.99 -21.36
CA ASN A 38 -2.54 -4.78 -22.54
C ASN A 38 -2.58 -6.03 -23.43
N HIS A 39 -1.41 -6.55 -23.81
CA HIS A 39 -1.32 -7.59 -24.85
C HIS A 39 -1.46 -9.02 -24.33
N ARG A 40 -1.13 -9.28 -23.06
CA ARG A 40 -1.24 -10.63 -22.47
C ARG A 40 -2.45 -10.80 -21.57
N LEU A 41 -2.86 -9.73 -20.89
CA LEU A 41 -3.96 -9.80 -19.91
C LEU A 41 -5.26 -9.14 -20.42
N TRP A 42 -5.20 -8.46 -21.57
CA TRP A 42 -6.34 -7.81 -22.23
C TRP A 42 -7.01 -6.77 -21.34
N PHE A 43 -6.22 -6.03 -20.58
CA PHE A 43 -6.68 -4.86 -19.84
C PHE A 43 -6.58 -3.62 -20.73
N GLU A 44 -7.64 -2.82 -20.77
CA GLU A 44 -7.67 -1.58 -21.53
C GLU A 44 -7.19 -0.41 -20.68
N ASN A 45 -6.32 0.43 -21.23
CA ASN A 45 -5.93 1.67 -20.54
C ASN A 45 -7.07 2.69 -20.62
N LYS A 46 -7.69 2.97 -19.47
CA LYS A 46 -8.81 3.92 -19.39
C LYS A 46 -8.33 5.32 -19.04
N THR A 47 -7.31 5.44 -18.21
CA THR A 47 -6.81 6.74 -17.74
C THR A 47 -5.32 6.68 -17.35
N THR A 48 -4.59 7.68 -17.85
CA THR A 48 -3.26 8.07 -17.35
C THR A 48 -3.42 9.37 -16.55
N ARG A 49 -3.79 9.25 -15.28
CA ARG A 49 -3.82 10.40 -14.36
C ARG A 49 -3.76 9.88 -12.93
N MET A 50 -3.01 10.56 -12.07
CA MET A 50 -2.97 10.31 -10.63
C MET A 50 -4.39 10.30 -10.04
N PRO A 51 -4.89 9.15 -9.54
CA PRO A 51 -6.17 9.08 -8.87
C PRO A 51 -6.15 9.91 -7.58
N ARG A 52 -7.33 10.35 -7.12
CA ARG A 52 -7.45 11.05 -5.81
C ARG A 52 -6.97 10.21 -4.62
N SER A 53 -6.97 8.89 -4.75
CA SER A 53 -6.47 7.94 -3.74
C SER A 53 -4.94 7.88 -3.66
N TYR A 54 -4.23 8.50 -4.61
CA TYR A 54 -2.77 8.64 -4.61
C TYR A 54 -2.36 10.12 -4.68
N PRO A 55 -2.79 10.96 -3.72
CA PRO A 55 -2.54 12.38 -3.80
C PRO A 55 -1.10 12.71 -3.40
N ASN A 56 -0.39 13.42 -4.27
CA ASN A 56 0.89 14.09 -4.01
C ASN A 56 1.93 13.25 -3.22
N ASN A 57 1.98 11.95 -3.49
CA ASN A 57 2.98 11.06 -2.91
C ASN A 57 4.30 11.24 -3.67
N ALA A 58 5.32 11.80 -3.01
CA ALA A 58 6.63 12.01 -3.61
C ALA A 58 7.28 10.71 -4.13
N ALA A 59 6.83 9.53 -3.68
CA ALA A 59 7.31 8.24 -4.16
C ALA A 59 6.60 7.76 -5.44
N ILE A 60 5.54 8.42 -5.92
CA ILE A 60 4.77 8.01 -7.10
C ILE A 60 4.95 9.03 -8.23
N PHE A 61 5.39 8.55 -9.40
CA PHE A 61 5.56 9.34 -10.62
C PHE A 61 4.24 9.43 -11.40
N THR A 62 3.63 8.28 -11.73
CA THR A 62 2.36 8.22 -12.47
C THR A 62 1.58 6.97 -12.12
N VAL A 63 0.29 6.96 -12.41
CA VAL A 63 -0.58 5.79 -12.26
C VAL A 63 -1.37 5.60 -13.54
N HIS A 64 -1.26 4.40 -14.10
CA HIS A 64 -2.08 3.92 -15.21
C HIS A 64 -3.18 3.03 -14.65
N ARG A 65 -4.43 3.47 -14.81
CA ARG A 65 -5.58 2.65 -14.43
C ARG A 65 -6.07 1.89 -15.64
N LEU A 66 -6.04 0.57 -15.52
CA LEU A 66 -6.48 -0.35 -16.53
C LEU A 66 -7.73 -1.11 -16.07
N GLU A 67 -8.62 -1.42 -16.99
CA GLU A 67 -9.89 -2.11 -16.69
C GLU A 67 -10.17 -3.27 -17.65
N LYS A 68 -10.84 -4.29 -17.13
CA LYS A 68 -11.34 -5.44 -17.89
C LYS A 68 -12.66 -5.92 -17.31
N GLY A 69 -13.77 -5.46 -17.90
CA GLY A 69 -15.10 -5.69 -17.35
C GLY A 69 -15.23 -5.05 -15.96
N ALA A 70 -15.60 -5.84 -14.96
CA ALA A 70 -15.69 -5.38 -13.56
C ALA A 70 -14.36 -5.40 -12.80
N LYS A 71 -13.26 -5.86 -13.42
CA LYS A 71 -11.93 -5.93 -12.79
C LYS A 71 -11.12 -4.70 -13.14
N SER A 72 -10.34 -4.22 -12.17
CA SER A 72 -9.44 -3.09 -12.36
C SER A 72 -8.02 -3.41 -11.89
N MET A 73 -7.03 -2.78 -12.52
CA MET A 73 -5.61 -2.90 -12.21
C MET A 73 -4.99 -1.51 -12.26
N ASN A 74 -4.23 -1.14 -11.24
CA ASN A 74 -3.44 0.07 -11.24
C ASN A 74 -1.97 -0.30 -11.44
N ILE A 75 -1.35 0.23 -12.48
CA ILE A 75 0.11 0.19 -12.65
C ILE A 75 0.65 1.52 -12.15
N ILE A 76 1.34 1.48 -11.01
CA ILE A 76 1.86 2.62 -10.28
C ILE A 76 3.36 2.70 -10.57
N ILE A 77 3.75 3.72 -11.32
CA ILE A 77 5.14 4.00 -11.62
C ILE A 77 5.70 4.85 -10.50
N VAL A 78 6.79 4.40 -9.87
CA VAL A 78 7.40 5.08 -8.73
C VAL A 78 8.45 6.11 -9.15
N ASN A 79 8.76 7.05 -8.26
CA ASN A 79 9.92 7.94 -8.40
C ASN A 79 11.18 7.22 -7.91
N GLY A 80 11.83 6.48 -8.80
CA GLY A 80 13.09 5.75 -8.52
C GLY A 80 13.09 4.34 -9.11
N GLU A 81 14.19 3.61 -8.91
CA GLU A 81 14.33 2.23 -9.41
C GLU A 81 13.81 1.17 -8.42
N ASP A 82 13.57 1.54 -7.16
CA ASP A 82 13.04 0.64 -6.15
C ASP A 82 11.53 0.88 -5.92
N PRO A 83 10.65 0.03 -6.49
CA PRO A 83 9.21 0.15 -6.29
C PRO A 83 8.75 -0.18 -4.87
N ALA A 84 9.55 -0.88 -4.06
CA ALA A 84 9.17 -1.24 -2.69
C ALA A 84 9.18 -0.03 -1.75
N ALA A 85 10.00 0.99 -2.03
CA ALA A 85 10.01 2.23 -1.25
C ALA A 85 8.63 2.88 -1.17
N ALA A 86 7.85 2.86 -2.26
CA ALA A 86 6.51 3.47 -2.32
C ALA A 86 5.49 2.81 -1.37
N VAL A 87 5.72 1.55 -0.97
CA VAL A 87 4.85 0.82 -0.03
C VAL A 87 4.89 1.44 1.36
N PHE A 88 6.01 2.04 1.77
CA PHE A 88 6.10 2.73 3.06
C PHE A 88 5.37 4.06 3.11
N HIS A 89 4.82 4.52 1.98
CA HIS A 89 4.02 5.73 1.89
C HIS A 89 2.50 5.48 1.96
N PHE A 90 2.05 4.27 2.32
CA PHE A 90 0.64 4.05 2.61
C PHE A 90 0.21 4.76 3.91
N HIS A 91 -1.07 5.15 3.98
CA HIS A 91 -1.66 5.82 5.14
C HIS A 91 -1.70 4.97 6.41
N SER A 92 -1.54 3.66 6.32
CA SER A 92 -1.46 2.77 7.49
C SER A 92 -0.54 1.57 7.27
N THR A 93 -0.02 1.02 8.36
CA THR A 93 0.90 -0.13 8.34
C THR A 93 0.28 -1.41 7.81
N VAL A 94 -1.06 -1.57 7.91
CA VAL A 94 -1.75 -2.82 7.55
C VAL A 94 -1.53 -3.21 6.09
N VAL A 95 -1.31 -2.23 5.20
CA VAL A 95 -1.07 -2.42 3.76
C VAL A 95 0.38 -2.21 3.35
N MET A 96 1.30 -2.07 4.30
CA MET A 96 2.74 -1.97 4.01
C MET A 96 3.35 -3.35 3.70
N ASN A 97 2.70 -4.08 2.81
CA ASN A 97 3.08 -5.43 2.40
C ASN A 97 3.18 -5.48 0.88
N HIS A 98 4.05 -6.33 0.38
CA HIS A 98 4.15 -6.54 -1.06
C HIS A 98 4.66 -7.93 -1.41
N LEU A 99 4.20 -8.41 -2.56
CA LEU A 99 4.64 -9.65 -3.18
C LEU A 99 5.69 -9.36 -4.24
N MET A 100 6.75 -10.16 -4.21
CA MET A 100 7.84 -10.21 -5.17
C MET A 100 7.93 -11.62 -5.77
N VAL A 101 8.75 -11.78 -6.80
CA VAL A 101 8.99 -13.10 -7.43
C VAL A 101 9.50 -14.13 -6.42
N PHE A 102 10.32 -13.70 -5.46
CA PHE A 102 11.00 -14.59 -4.51
C PHE A 102 10.29 -14.73 -3.16
N GLY A 103 9.18 -14.01 -2.94
CA GLY A 103 8.48 -14.09 -1.67
C GLY A 103 7.62 -12.88 -1.35
N LEU A 104 7.15 -12.89 -0.11
CA LEU A 104 6.22 -11.92 0.46
C LEU A 104 6.93 -11.13 1.54
N TYR A 105 6.79 -9.81 1.47
CA TYR A 105 7.29 -8.89 2.50
C TYR A 105 6.11 -8.29 3.26
N CYS A 106 6.21 -8.27 4.58
CA CYS A 106 5.25 -7.64 5.48
C CYS A 106 6.03 -6.76 6.47
N ALA A 107 5.76 -5.46 6.47
CA ALA A 107 6.54 -4.53 7.29
C ALA A 107 6.15 -4.55 8.78
N CYS A 108 4.95 -5.01 9.12
CA CYS A 108 4.46 -5.15 10.50
C CYS A 108 3.74 -6.49 10.70
N PRO A 109 4.43 -7.63 10.66
CA PRO A 109 3.76 -8.92 10.71
C PRO A 109 2.91 -9.08 11.97
N MET A 110 3.35 -8.70 13.17
CA MET A 110 2.48 -8.89 14.36
C MET A 110 1.20 -8.07 14.28
N LEU A 111 1.26 -6.84 13.77
CA LEU A 111 0.07 -5.99 13.62
C LEU A 111 -0.84 -6.51 12.50
N THR A 112 -0.27 -6.77 11.33
CA THR A 112 -1.03 -7.16 10.14
C THR A 112 -1.67 -8.53 10.29
N LEU A 113 -0.99 -9.50 10.93
CA LEU A 113 -1.52 -10.85 11.19
C LEU A 113 -2.59 -10.88 12.29
N THR A 114 -2.76 -9.79 13.03
CA THR A 114 -3.79 -9.64 14.06
C THR A 114 -4.83 -8.59 13.67
N ASP A 115 -4.91 -8.25 12.38
CA ASP A 115 -5.86 -7.30 11.81
C ASP A 115 -5.78 -5.88 12.41
N TYR A 116 -4.59 -5.49 12.86
CA TYR A 116 -4.31 -4.14 13.35
C TYR A 116 -3.48 -3.33 12.34
N GLY A 117 -3.80 -2.05 12.26
CA GLY A 117 -3.03 -1.05 11.52
C GLY A 117 -2.73 0.16 12.39
N VAL A 118 -1.54 0.74 12.22
CA VAL A 118 -1.23 2.06 12.78
C VAL A 118 -1.22 3.07 11.65
N ALA A 119 -1.84 4.23 11.87
CA ALA A 119 -1.82 5.33 10.93
C ALA A 119 -0.39 5.86 10.73
N ASN A 120 0.01 6.00 9.47
CA ASN A 120 1.26 6.63 9.06
C ASN A 120 1.09 8.15 9.10
N LEU A 121 1.22 8.73 10.30
CA LEU A 121 0.91 10.13 10.55
C LEU A 121 1.61 11.12 9.60
N PRO A 122 2.91 10.97 9.25
CA PRO A 122 3.54 11.84 8.25
C PRO A 122 2.79 11.90 6.92
N VAL A 123 2.34 10.75 6.41
CA VAL A 123 1.56 10.67 5.16
C VAL A 123 0.16 11.26 5.36
N VAL A 124 -0.52 10.91 6.45
CA VAL A 124 -1.86 11.42 6.76
C VAL A 124 -1.89 12.95 6.87
N LEU A 125 -0.88 13.55 7.50
CA LEU A 125 -0.77 15.00 7.63
C LEU A 125 -0.54 15.68 6.28
N GLN A 126 0.23 15.07 5.38
CA GLN A 126 0.41 15.55 4.00
C GLN A 126 -0.93 15.52 3.23
N ASP A 127 -1.71 14.46 3.38
CA ASP A 127 -3.02 14.32 2.76
C ASP A 127 -4.05 15.35 3.25
N ILE A 128 -4.08 15.61 4.56
CA ILE A 128 -4.92 16.66 5.14
C ILE A 128 -4.56 18.02 4.53
N ALA A 129 -3.27 18.32 4.39
CA ALA A 129 -2.81 19.55 3.75
C ALA A 129 -3.21 19.59 2.25
N ALA A 130 -3.19 18.44 1.56
CA ALA A 130 -3.59 18.29 0.17
C ALA A 130 -5.12 18.20 -0.05
N ARG A 131 -5.93 18.25 1.02
CA ARG A 131 -7.39 18.08 1.01
C ARG A 131 -7.86 16.77 0.38
N THR A 132 -7.14 15.70 0.67
CA THR A 132 -7.48 14.35 0.22
C THR A 132 -7.94 13.48 1.38
N SER A 133 -8.70 12.43 1.08
CA SER A 133 -9.43 11.66 2.09
C SER A 133 -8.64 10.44 2.56
N ALA A 134 -7.58 10.67 3.36
CA ALA A 134 -6.99 9.61 4.18
C ALA A 134 -8.05 8.88 5.04
N ALA A 135 -9.14 9.57 5.39
CA ALA A 135 -10.33 9.00 6.03
C ALA A 135 -10.94 7.85 5.21
N ASP A 136 -11.16 8.03 3.90
CA ASP A 136 -11.75 7.00 3.05
C ASP A 136 -10.85 5.75 2.99
N CYS A 137 -9.53 5.95 3.00
CA CYS A 137 -8.57 4.84 3.07
C CYS A 137 -8.71 4.06 4.37
N PHE A 138 -8.91 4.73 5.50
CA PHE A 138 -9.11 4.06 6.79
C PHE A 138 -10.46 3.35 6.87
N ASP A 139 -11.52 4.01 6.42
CA ASP A 139 -12.87 3.45 6.48
C ASP A 139 -12.97 2.20 5.59
N LYS A 140 -12.36 2.20 4.41
CA LYS A 140 -12.21 1.03 3.54
C LYS A 140 -11.67 -0.21 4.28
N TYR A 141 -10.63 -0.06 5.10
CA TYR A 141 -10.02 -1.20 5.81
C TYR A 141 -10.74 -1.53 7.13
N ARG A 142 -11.35 -0.54 7.80
CA ARG A 142 -12.23 -0.79 8.95
C ARG A 142 -13.45 -1.61 8.58
N GLU A 143 -14.07 -1.32 7.44
CA GLU A 143 -15.18 -2.10 6.88
C GLU A 143 -14.78 -3.55 6.56
N ARG A 144 -13.48 -3.80 6.38
CA ARG A 144 -12.91 -5.13 6.12
C ARG A 144 -12.43 -5.84 7.39
N GLY A 145 -12.73 -5.31 8.57
CA GLY A 145 -12.38 -5.92 9.86
C GLY A 145 -11.08 -5.43 10.48
N VAL A 146 -10.35 -4.49 9.85
CA VAL A 146 -9.09 -3.98 10.39
C VAL A 146 -9.35 -2.94 11.48
N THR A 147 -8.69 -3.09 12.63
CA THR A 147 -8.65 -2.04 13.65
C THR A 147 -7.49 -1.08 13.40
N ILE A 148 -7.81 0.13 12.93
CA ILE A 148 -6.79 1.18 12.71
C ILE A 148 -6.73 2.14 13.89
N VAL A 149 -5.54 2.25 14.49
CA VAL A 149 -5.23 3.18 15.59
C VAL A 149 -4.21 4.24 15.15
N ASN A 150 -4.19 5.37 15.85
CA ASN A 150 -3.19 6.43 15.63
C ASN A 150 -1.98 6.30 16.58
N ASP A 151 -2.01 5.33 17.49
CA ASP A 151 -1.03 5.16 18.56
C ASP A 151 -0.97 3.68 18.97
N VAL A 152 0.21 3.09 18.87
CA VAL A 152 0.47 1.68 19.17
C VAL A 152 0.23 1.34 20.65
N THR A 153 0.35 2.32 21.56
CA THR A 153 0.09 2.11 22.99
C THR A 153 -1.38 1.77 23.28
N LYS A 154 -2.28 2.07 22.33
CA LYS A 154 -3.71 1.73 22.41
C LYS A 154 -4.01 0.28 22.01
N LEU A 155 -3.02 -0.45 21.50
CA LEU A 155 -3.17 -1.86 21.18
C LEU A 155 -2.99 -2.71 22.43
N GLN A 156 -3.96 -3.59 22.69
CA GLN A 156 -3.84 -4.55 23.79
C GLN A 156 -2.61 -5.43 23.59
N GLY A 157 -1.86 -5.71 24.66
CA GLY A 157 -0.63 -6.51 24.60
C GLY A 157 0.63 -5.76 24.15
N HIS A 158 0.52 -4.52 23.67
CA HIS A 158 1.66 -3.72 23.16
C HIS A 158 2.08 -2.59 24.11
N SER A 159 1.73 -2.68 25.39
CA SER A 159 2.03 -1.66 26.41
C SER A 159 3.53 -1.51 26.74
N ARG A 160 4.38 -2.43 26.27
CA ARG A 160 5.85 -2.40 26.42
C ARG A 160 6.55 -2.07 25.11
N HIS A 161 6.01 -1.13 24.36
CA HIS A 161 6.63 -0.64 23.14
C HIS A 161 7.84 0.28 23.43
N ALA A 162 8.99 -0.03 22.85
CA ALA A 162 10.14 0.87 22.81
C ALA A 162 10.17 1.63 21.47
N CYS A 163 9.74 2.90 21.51
CA CYS A 163 9.66 3.75 20.33
C CYS A 163 11.00 3.88 19.60
N CYS A 164 10.96 3.73 18.27
CA CYS A 164 12.10 3.75 17.34
C CYS A 164 13.15 2.65 17.57
N LEU A 165 12.91 1.71 18.48
CA LEU A 165 13.82 0.60 18.77
C LEU A 165 13.22 -0.75 18.37
N ASP A 166 11.92 -0.94 18.61
CA ASP A 166 11.24 -2.14 18.17
C ASP A 166 11.20 -2.20 16.64
N ALA A 167 11.49 -3.37 16.07
CA ALA A 167 11.50 -3.59 14.62
C ALA A 167 10.17 -3.20 13.95
N GLU A 168 9.07 -3.36 14.68
CA GLU A 168 7.72 -3.06 14.19
C GLU A 168 7.19 -1.70 14.64
N CYS A 169 8.03 -0.88 15.30
CA CYS A 169 7.63 0.47 15.69
C CYS A 169 7.12 1.24 14.46
N PRO A 170 5.95 1.89 14.54
CA PRO A 170 5.45 2.74 13.47
C PRO A 170 6.30 4.00 13.26
N HIS A 171 7.14 4.38 14.23
CA HIS A 171 8.06 5.50 14.14
C HIS A 171 9.50 5.11 13.73
N THR A 172 9.80 3.82 13.58
CA THR A 172 11.08 3.39 13.01
C THR A 172 11.11 3.78 11.54
N LEU A 173 12.18 4.45 11.11
CA LEU A 173 12.41 4.74 9.69
C LEU A 173 12.61 3.41 8.98
N ARG A 174 11.72 3.11 8.02
CA ARG A 174 11.79 1.86 7.26
C ARG A 174 12.51 2.09 5.95
N SER A 175 13.33 1.11 5.60
CA SER A 175 14.12 1.12 4.39
C SER A 175 13.98 -0.22 3.68
N THR A 176 14.41 -0.27 2.43
CA THR A 176 14.56 -1.52 1.67
C THR A 176 15.99 -2.06 1.73
N VAL A 177 16.87 -1.44 2.54
CA VAL A 177 18.32 -1.69 2.59
C VAL A 177 18.79 -2.20 3.95
N ASP A 178 17.89 -2.78 4.74
CA ASP A 178 18.17 -3.35 6.07
C ASP A 178 19.27 -4.43 6.04
#